data_AF-A0A6P6PJU2-F1
#
_entry.id   AF-A0A6P6PJU2-F1
#
_cell.length_a   1.000
_cell.length_b   1.000
_cell.length_c   1.000
_cell.angle_alpha   90.00
_cell.angle_beta   90.00
_cell.angle_gamma   90.00
#
_symmetry.space_group_name_H-M   'P 1'
#
loop_
_entity.id
_entity.type
_entity.pdbx_description
1 polymer ?
#
loop_
_entity_poly.entity_id
_entity_poly.type
_entity_poly.pdbx_seq_one_letter_code
_entity_poly.pdbx_strand_id
1 'polypeptide(L)'
;MPHVWDFILILNINVIIVEAQPVSSKLHDGWWAYKDVVQGSFIPVPSFWGLVNTAWNLCAIGKRQSPVNIETSRMIFDPFLNPLRLNAGQRKVSGTMYNTGRHVSLRPDKSHLVNISGGPLSYSYRLEEIRLHFGAEDSRGSEHLLNGQAFLE
;
A
#
# COMPACT_ATOMS: atom_id res chain seq x y z
N MET A 1 8.84 54.09 -18.91
CA MET A 1 8.05 53.33 -17.91
C MET A 1 6.59 53.38 -18.34
N PRO A 2 5.82 52.28 -18.32
CA PRO A 2 6.05 51.03 -17.58
C PRO A 2 6.29 49.80 -18.47
N HIS A 3 7.11 48.89 -17.95
CA HIS A 3 7.28 47.52 -18.42
C HIS A 3 6.15 46.66 -17.85
N VAL A 4 5.40 45.98 -18.71
CA VAL A 4 4.48 44.92 -18.30
C VAL A 4 5.30 43.64 -18.21
N TRP A 5 5.34 43.04 -17.03
CA TRP A 5 5.96 41.74 -16.79
C TRP A 5 4.87 40.69 -16.92
N ASP A 6 4.90 39.90 -17.99
CA ASP A 6 4.06 38.70 -18.09
C ASP A 6 4.66 37.62 -17.18
N PHE A 7 4.07 37.46 -16.00
CA PHE A 7 4.30 36.31 -15.13
C PHE A 7 3.53 35.11 -15.70
N ILE A 8 4.21 34.25 -16.46
CA ILE A 8 3.68 32.95 -16.85
C ILE A 8 3.79 32.01 -15.64
N LEU A 9 2.68 31.84 -14.92
CA LEU A 9 2.54 30.81 -13.90
C LEU A 9 2.33 29.46 -14.59
N ILE A 10 3.39 28.64 -14.68
CA ILE A 10 3.25 27.26 -15.18
C ILE A 10 2.60 26.42 -14.08
N LEU A 11 1.27 26.28 -14.15
CA LEU A 11 0.53 25.33 -13.33
C LEU A 11 0.82 23.91 -13.84
N ASN A 12 1.72 23.18 -13.17
CA ASN A 12 1.93 21.77 -13.45
C ASN A 12 0.75 20.96 -12.89
N ILE A 13 -0.32 20.83 -13.67
CA ILE A 13 -1.43 19.93 -13.36
C ILE A 13 -0.97 18.50 -13.65
N ASN A 14 -0.73 17.73 -12.60
CA ASN A 14 -0.58 16.29 -12.71
C ASN A 14 -1.97 15.65 -12.83
N VAL A 15 -2.46 15.50 -14.06
CA VAL A 15 -3.67 14.74 -14.34
C VAL A 15 -3.37 13.24 -14.18
N ILE A 16 -4.07 12.58 -13.25
CA ILE A 16 -4.16 11.12 -13.17
C ILE A 16 -5.37 10.72 -14.02
N ILE A 17 -5.13 10.06 -15.15
CA ILE A 17 -6.21 9.50 -15.97
C ILE A 17 -6.41 8.06 -15.50
N VAL A 18 -7.54 7.80 -14.83
CA VAL A 18 -7.94 6.45 -14.41
C VAL A 18 -8.97 5.95 -15.41
N GLU A 19 -8.62 4.94 -16.21
CA GLU A 19 -9.59 4.22 -17.03
C GLU A 19 -10.01 2.96 -16.27
N ALA A 20 -11.25 2.94 -15.79
CA ALA A 20 -11.79 1.79 -15.08
C ALA A 20 -12.15 0.69 -16.07
N GLN A 21 -11.36 -0.38 -16.13
CA GLN A 21 -11.77 -1.58 -16.86
C GLN A 21 -12.83 -2.36 -16.06
N PRO A 22 -13.91 -2.82 -16.71
CA PRO A 22 -14.90 -3.68 -16.07
C PRO A 22 -14.26 -5.04 -15.77
N VAL A 23 -13.74 -5.19 -14.56
CA VAL A 23 -13.32 -6.50 -14.05
C VAL A 23 -14.57 -7.22 -13.57
N SER A 24 -14.84 -8.39 -14.16
CA SER A 24 -15.80 -9.34 -13.60
C SER A 24 -15.43 -9.57 -12.14
N SER A 25 -16.34 -9.23 -11.23
CA SER A 25 -16.17 -9.52 -9.81
C SER A 25 -15.95 -11.02 -9.69
N LYS A 26 -14.70 -11.44 -9.48
CA LYS A 26 -14.44 -12.79 -9.01
C LYS A 26 -15.05 -12.87 -7.63
N LEU A 27 -16.33 -13.26 -7.57
CA LEU A 27 -16.99 -13.67 -6.33
C LEU A 27 -16.03 -14.63 -5.63
N HIS A 28 -15.76 -14.34 -4.36
CA HIS A 28 -14.67 -14.90 -3.56
C HIS A 28 -14.47 -16.41 -3.70
N ASP A 29 -13.52 -16.81 -4.53
CA ASP A 29 -12.98 -18.18 -4.56
C ASP A 29 -11.75 -18.27 -3.63
N GLY A 30 -11.92 -17.79 -2.40
CA GLY A 30 -10.81 -17.42 -1.53
C GLY A 30 -10.96 -17.95 -0.11
N TRP A 31 -10.01 -18.78 0.33
CA TRP A 31 -9.97 -19.41 1.66
C TRP A 31 -9.85 -18.44 2.87
N TRP A 32 -9.83 -17.12 2.64
CA TRP A 32 -9.67 -16.09 3.67
C TRP A 32 -10.39 -14.79 3.31
N ALA A 33 -10.80 -14.02 4.33
CA ALA A 33 -11.45 -12.72 4.20
C ALA A 33 -11.15 -11.84 5.41
N TYR A 34 -11.61 -10.58 5.37
CA TYR A 34 -11.60 -9.67 6.54
C TYR A 34 -12.92 -9.68 7.31
N LYS A 35 -13.97 -10.31 6.75
CA LYS A 35 -15.30 -10.39 7.34
C LYS A 35 -15.71 -11.84 7.51
N ASP A 36 -16.22 -12.13 8.69
CA ASP A 36 -16.48 -13.47 9.22
C ASP A 36 -17.55 -14.24 8.43
N VAL A 37 -18.43 -13.51 7.74
CA VAL A 37 -19.51 -14.05 6.92
C VAL A 37 -19.52 -13.40 5.56
N VAL A 38 -19.23 -14.19 4.54
CA VAL A 38 -19.48 -13.86 3.14
C VAL A 38 -20.49 -14.89 2.62
N GLN A 39 -21.69 -14.43 2.25
CA GLN A 39 -22.72 -15.27 1.65
C GLN A 39 -23.14 -16.50 2.48
N GLY A 40 -23.16 -16.38 3.81
CA GLY A 40 -23.62 -17.44 4.72
C GLY A 40 -22.63 -18.58 4.96
N SER A 41 -21.43 -18.52 4.36
CA SER A 41 -20.31 -19.42 4.67
C SER A 41 -19.30 -18.73 5.57
N PHE A 42 -18.78 -19.46 6.57
CA PHE A 42 -17.69 -18.97 7.43
C PHE A 42 -16.40 -18.91 6.61
N ILE A 43 -15.79 -17.73 6.54
CA ILE A 43 -14.48 -17.54 5.91
C ILE A 43 -13.50 -17.07 7.00
N PRO A 44 -12.33 -17.73 7.15
CA PRO A 44 -11.33 -17.36 8.14
C PRO A 44 -10.89 -15.89 8.03
N VAL A 45 -11.03 -15.19 9.15
CA VAL A 45 -10.55 -13.81 9.36
C VAL A 45 -9.15 -13.79 9.98
N PRO A 46 -8.46 -12.63 10.06
CA PRO A 46 -7.05 -12.57 10.49
C PRO A 46 -6.74 -13.34 11.78
N SER A 47 -7.65 -13.32 12.76
CA SER A 47 -7.49 -14.05 14.03
C SER A 47 -7.45 -15.58 13.88
N PHE A 48 -7.89 -16.13 12.75
CA PHE A 48 -7.93 -17.57 12.47
C PHE A 48 -6.95 -18.03 11.39
N TRP A 49 -6.31 -17.12 10.63
CA TRP A 49 -5.46 -17.49 9.49
C TRP A 49 -4.36 -18.51 9.86
N GLY A 50 -3.73 -18.34 11.02
CA GLY A 50 -2.69 -19.27 11.50
C GLY A 50 -3.19 -20.58 12.09
N LEU A 51 -4.49 -20.70 12.36
CA LEU A 51 -5.11 -21.89 12.97
C LEU A 51 -5.72 -22.82 11.92
N VAL A 52 -6.26 -22.24 10.85
CA VAL A 52 -7.05 -22.98 9.85
C VAL A 52 -6.23 -23.49 8.67
N ASN A 53 -5.05 -22.92 8.44
CA ASN A 53 -4.18 -23.29 7.32
C ASN A 53 -2.74 -23.46 7.80
N THR A 54 -2.23 -24.70 7.72
CA THR A 54 -0.88 -25.05 8.19
C THR A 54 0.22 -24.30 7.46
N ALA A 55 0.02 -23.92 6.19
CA ALA A 55 0.96 -23.09 5.44
C ALA A 55 1.10 -21.66 6.03
N TRP A 56 0.15 -21.25 6.89
CA TRP A 56 0.07 -19.93 7.50
C TRP A 56 0.24 -19.97 9.02
N ASN A 57 0.73 -21.08 9.59
CA ASN A 57 0.97 -21.22 11.04
C ASN A 57 1.81 -20.06 11.62
N LEU A 58 2.71 -19.46 10.83
CA LEU A 58 3.48 -18.28 11.24
C LEU A 58 2.62 -17.07 11.61
N CYS A 59 1.37 -16.97 11.16
CA CYS A 59 0.42 -15.96 11.63
C CYS A 59 0.03 -16.15 13.11
N ALA A 60 0.09 -17.38 13.63
CA ALA A 60 -0.18 -17.69 15.04
C ALA A 60 1.08 -17.69 15.91
N ILE A 61 2.20 -18.23 15.41
CA ILE A 61 3.42 -18.45 16.22
C ILE A 61 4.60 -17.53 15.86
N GLY A 62 4.48 -16.73 14.80
CA GLY A 62 5.55 -15.89 14.30
C GLY A 62 5.86 -14.71 15.23
N LYS A 63 7.14 -14.41 15.41
CA LYS A 63 7.62 -13.30 16.28
C LYS A 63 7.91 -12.00 15.53
N ARG A 64 7.69 -11.98 14.21
CA ARG A 64 8.01 -10.85 13.31
C ARG A 64 6.86 -10.63 12.33
N GLN A 65 5.63 -10.62 12.86
CA GLN A 65 4.44 -10.33 12.06
C GLN A 65 4.26 -8.82 11.94
N SER A 66 3.69 -8.41 10.81
CA SER A 66 3.16 -7.07 10.58
C SER A 66 1.63 -7.16 10.47
N PRO A 67 0.90 -6.07 10.70
CA PRO A 67 1.37 -4.73 11.08
C PRO A 67 1.81 -4.62 12.55
N VAL A 68 2.39 -3.47 12.90
CA VAL A 68 2.77 -3.13 14.29
C VAL A 68 2.32 -1.72 14.67
N ASN A 69 2.22 -1.48 15.99
CA ASN A 69 2.13 -0.13 16.53
C ASN A 69 3.54 0.48 16.64
N ILE A 70 3.77 1.59 15.95
CA ILE A 70 5.02 2.34 15.97
C ILE A 70 4.94 3.33 17.13
N GLU A 71 5.61 3.01 18.23
CA GLU A 71 5.73 3.90 19.39
C GLU A 71 6.92 4.83 19.22
N THR A 72 6.68 6.12 18.92
CA THR A 72 7.73 7.09 18.58
C THR A 72 8.69 7.34 19.74
N SER A 73 8.23 7.17 20.99
CA SER A 73 9.07 7.30 22.19
C SER A 73 10.09 6.16 22.36
N ARG A 74 9.89 5.03 21.69
CA ARG A 74 10.80 3.87 21.70
C ARG A 74 11.63 3.75 20.43
N MET A 75 11.48 4.68 19.49
CA MET A 75 12.26 4.68 18.27
C MET A 75 13.70 5.12 18.55
N ILE A 76 14.65 4.43 17.91
CA ILE A 76 16.06 4.77 17.98
C ILE A 76 16.45 5.37 16.63
N PHE A 77 17.02 6.57 16.66
CA PHE A 77 17.57 7.19 15.45
C PHE A 77 18.87 6.48 15.05
N ASP A 78 18.93 6.04 13.81
CA ASP A 78 20.14 5.47 13.21
C ASP A 78 20.80 6.49 12.27
N PRO A 79 21.93 7.10 12.66
CA PRO A 79 22.63 8.10 11.83
C PRO A 79 23.34 7.51 10.61
N PHE A 80 23.47 6.18 10.52
CA PHE A 80 24.17 5.50 9.42
C PHE A 80 23.24 5.09 8.29
N LEU A 81 21.93 5.32 8.42
CA LEU A 81 20.98 5.09 7.33
C LEU A 81 21.27 6.04 6.17
N ASN A 82 21.58 5.45 5.02
CA ASN A 82 21.65 6.20 3.77
C ASN A 82 20.25 6.76 3.42
N PRO A 83 20.15 7.88 2.68
CA PRO A 83 18.86 8.36 2.21
C PRO A 83 18.12 7.30 1.38
N LEU A 84 16.83 7.13 1.62
CA LEU A 84 15.97 6.31 0.77
C LEU A 84 15.86 6.96 -0.62
N ARG A 85 16.00 6.17 -1.67
CA ARG A 85 15.98 6.62 -3.06
C ARG A 85 14.85 5.92 -3.81
N LEU A 86 14.01 6.73 -4.46
CA LEU A 86 12.98 6.29 -5.39
C LEU A 86 13.39 6.73 -6.79
N ASN A 87 13.54 5.77 -7.71
CA ASN A 87 13.87 6.03 -9.10
C ASN A 87 12.75 5.47 -10.00
N ALA A 88 11.93 6.37 -10.54
CA ALA A 88 10.84 6.03 -11.46
C ALA A 88 11.19 6.31 -12.94
N GLY A 89 12.45 6.64 -13.24
CA GLY A 89 12.78 7.41 -14.43
C GLY A 89 12.16 8.81 -14.36
N GLN A 90 12.63 9.77 -15.16
CA GLN A 90 12.06 11.14 -15.18
C GLN A 90 10.68 11.21 -15.87
N ARG A 91 9.84 10.18 -15.69
CA ARG A 91 8.55 10.01 -16.38
C ARG A 91 7.45 9.80 -15.36
N LYS A 92 6.23 10.22 -15.73
CA LYS A 92 5.03 9.87 -14.97
C LYS A 92 4.86 8.35 -15.00
N VAL A 93 4.58 7.77 -13.84
CA VAL A 93 4.29 6.34 -13.71
C VAL A 93 2.81 6.13 -14.05
N SER A 94 2.53 5.34 -15.08
CA SER A 94 1.21 4.77 -15.33
C SER A 94 1.18 3.31 -14.92
N GLY A 95 -0.04 2.83 -14.66
CA GLY A 95 -0.30 1.46 -14.26
C GLY A 95 -1.77 1.14 -14.30
N THR A 96 -2.09 -0.13 -14.08
CA THR A 96 -3.45 -0.64 -14.03
C THR A 96 -3.90 -0.74 -12.57
N MET A 97 -5.01 -0.08 -12.25
CA MET A 97 -5.70 -0.22 -10.97
C MET A 97 -6.80 -1.26 -11.09
N TYR A 98 -6.92 -2.16 -10.12
CA TYR A 98 -7.93 -3.20 -10.14
C TYR A 98 -8.34 -3.63 -8.73
N ASN A 99 -9.60 -4.03 -8.60
CA ASN A 99 -10.19 -4.51 -7.35
C ASN A 99 -10.00 -6.04 -7.24
N THR A 100 -9.37 -6.50 -6.17
CA THR A 100 -9.13 -7.93 -5.92
C THR A 100 -10.28 -8.64 -5.19
N GLY A 101 -11.33 -7.90 -4.82
CA GLY A 101 -12.38 -8.32 -3.89
C GLY A 101 -11.99 -8.14 -2.41
N ARG A 102 -10.73 -7.85 -2.10
CA ARG A 102 -10.25 -7.66 -0.71
C ARG A 102 -9.50 -6.35 -0.47
N HIS A 103 -8.86 -5.84 -1.50
CA HIS A 103 -8.13 -4.58 -1.51
C HIS A 103 -8.06 -4.05 -2.95
N VAL A 104 -7.78 -2.76 -3.08
CA VAL A 104 -7.45 -2.14 -4.38
C VAL A 104 -5.96 -2.30 -4.61
N SER A 105 -5.58 -2.80 -5.79
CA SER A 105 -4.19 -2.95 -6.21
C SER A 105 -3.91 -2.04 -7.42
N LEU A 106 -2.73 -1.43 -7.42
CA LEU A 106 -2.16 -0.71 -8.56
C LEU A 106 -0.87 -1.40 -8.99
N ARG A 107 -0.82 -1.86 -10.23
CA ARG A 107 0.40 -2.41 -10.85
C ARG A 107 0.96 -1.42 -11.86
N PRO A 108 2.21 -0.95 -11.72
CA PRO A 108 2.86 -0.16 -12.75
C PRO A 108 2.92 -0.92 -14.09
N ASP A 109 2.87 -0.18 -15.20
CA ASP A 109 3.05 -0.78 -16.51
C ASP A 109 4.46 -1.40 -16.63
N LYS A 110 4.60 -2.49 -17.38
CA LYS A 110 5.90 -3.19 -17.52
C LYS A 110 7.02 -2.31 -18.07
N SER A 111 6.67 -1.26 -18.81
CA SER A 111 7.60 -0.24 -19.33
C SER A 111 8.04 0.78 -18.26
N HIS A 112 7.29 0.92 -17.17
CA HIS A 112 7.52 1.84 -16.08
C HIS A 112 8.22 1.16 -14.91
N LEU A 113 9.54 1.19 -15.02
CA LEU A 113 10.46 0.56 -14.10
C LEU A 113 10.74 1.47 -12.89
N VAL A 114 9.97 1.32 -11.80
CA VAL A 114 10.21 2.01 -10.52
C VAL A 114 11.09 1.17 -9.58
N ASN A 115 12.18 1.74 -9.08
CA ASN A 115 13.12 1.09 -8.16
C ASN A 115 13.24 1.85 -6.82
N ILE A 116 13.42 1.09 -5.74
CA ILE A 116 13.61 1.58 -4.37
C ILE A 116 14.96 1.07 -3.85
N SER A 117 15.81 1.96 -3.35
CA SER A 117 17.13 1.62 -2.80
C SER A 117 17.56 2.57 -1.68
N GLY A 118 18.68 2.27 -1.02
CA GLY A 118 19.14 3.06 0.14
C GLY A 118 18.31 2.80 1.40
N GLY A 119 18.41 3.68 2.40
CA GLY A 119 17.78 3.43 3.70
C GLY A 119 18.33 2.15 4.35
N PRO A 120 17.46 1.31 4.94
CA PRO A 120 17.85 0.03 5.52
C PRO A 120 17.99 -1.10 4.49
N LEU A 121 17.84 -0.83 3.18
CA LEU A 121 17.81 -1.86 2.13
C LEU A 121 19.22 -2.24 1.67
N SER A 122 19.53 -3.54 1.66
CA SER A 122 20.83 -4.06 1.17
C SER A 122 20.96 -4.04 -0.36
N TYR A 123 19.83 -3.98 -1.08
CA TYR A 123 19.77 -4.06 -2.54
C TYR A 123 18.79 -3.03 -3.11
N SER A 124 18.79 -2.89 -4.43
CA SER A 124 17.73 -2.19 -5.16
C SER A 124 16.56 -3.13 -5.41
N TYR A 125 15.36 -2.73 -4.99
CA TYR A 125 14.13 -3.49 -5.15
C TYR A 125 13.25 -2.86 -6.24
N ARG A 126 12.59 -3.69 -7.03
CA ARG A 126 11.62 -3.28 -8.05
C ARG A 126 10.24 -3.16 -7.43
N LEU A 127 9.54 -2.05 -7.66
CA LEU A 127 8.12 -1.95 -7.33
C LEU A 127 7.31 -2.86 -8.27
N GLU A 128 6.60 -3.81 -7.69
CA GLU A 128 5.72 -4.73 -8.42
C GLU A 128 4.25 -4.28 -8.34
N GLU A 129 3.80 -3.90 -7.14
CA GLU A 129 2.40 -3.60 -6.87
C GLU A 129 2.27 -2.73 -5.63
N ILE A 130 1.33 -1.79 -5.66
CA ILE A 130 0.87 -1.03 -4.50
C ILE A 130 -0.51 -1.56 -4.11
N ARG A 131 -0.71 -1.88 -2.83
CA ARG A 131 -2.00 -2.31 -2.28
C ARG A 131 -2.50 -1.29 -1.29
N LEU A 132 -3.76 -0.92 -1.40
CA LEU A 132 -4.41 0.03 -0.51
C LEU A 132 -5.30 -0.72 0.47
N HIS A 133 -5.10 -0.42 1.75
CA HIS A 133 -5.90 -0.91 2.87
C HIS A 133 -6.54 0.32 3.51
N PHE A 134 -7.87 0.30 3.65
CA PHE A 134 -8.66 1.40 4.19
C PHE A 134 -9.85 0.82 4.96
N GLY A 135 -10.32 1.56 5.96
CA GLY A 135 -11.49 1.19 6.73
C GLY A 135 -12.75 1.89 6.22
N ALA A 136 -13.87 1.58 6.88
CA ALA A 136 -15.16 2.17 6.54
C ALA A 136 -15.41 3.53 7.20
N GLU A 137 -14.57 3.92 8.17
CA GLU A 137 -14.69 5.16 8.94
C GLU A 137 -13.31 5.81 9.05
N ASP A 138 -13.25 7.14 9.02
CA ASP A 138 -12.01 7.94 9.07
C ASP A 138 -11.14 7.69 10.32
N SER A 139 -11.70 7.07 11.35
CA SER A 139 -11.00 6.73 12.60
C SER A 139 -10.21 5.42 12.54
N ARG A 140 -10.33 4.63 11.45
CA ARG A 140 -9.78 3.27 11.36
C ARG A 140 -9.48 2.90 9.91
N GLY A 141 -8.34 2.26 9.63
CA GLY A 141 -8.10 1.71 8.29
C GLY A 141 -6.65 1.41 7.97
N SER A 142 -5.73 2.23 8.49
CA SER A 142 -4.31 1.91 8.45
C SER A 142 -4.05 0.59 9.18
N GLU A 143 -3.19 -0.24 8.59
CA GLU A 143 -2.77 -1.48 9.25
C GLU A 143 -1.79 -1.16 10.39
N HIS A 144 -0.79 -0.32 10.12
CA HIS A 144 0.12 0.19 11.16
C HIS A 144 -0.53 1.32 11.94
N LEU A 145 -0.18 1.42 13.22
CA LEU A 145 -0.59 2.51 14.11
C LEU A 145 0.62 3.36 14.47
N LEU A 146 0.40 4.63 14.79
CA LEU A 146 1.42 5.51 15.36
C LEU A 146 0.98 5.90 16.76
N ASN A 147 1.74 5.52 17.80
CA ASN A 147 1.39 5.78 19.19
C ASN A 147 -0.04 5.32 19.57
N GLY A 148 -0.49 4.20 18.99
CA GLY A 148 -1.84 3.64 19.19
C GLY A 148 -2.93 4.27 18.33
N GLN A 149 -2.61 5.31 17.56
CA GLN A 149 -3.56 5.98 16.67
C GLN A 149 -3.54 5.36 15.28
N ALA A 150 -4.73 5.06 14.77
CA ALA A 150 -4.96 4.67 13.38
C ALA A 150 -5.11 5.91 12.49
N PHE A 151 -4.83 5.74 11.20
CA PHE A 151 -5.00 6.77 10.19
C PHE A 151 -5.98 6.29 9.13
N LEU A 152 -6.76 7.25 8.62
CA LEU A 152 -7.39 7.13 7.31
C LEU A 152 -6.87 8.28 6.43
N GLU A 153 -6.92 8.05 5.12
CA GLU A 153 -6.96 9.11 4.11
C GLU A 153 -8.43 9.47 3.85
#